data_AF-A0A131YFP3-F1
#
_entry.id   AF-A0A131YFP3-F1
#
_cell.length_a   1.000
_cell.length_b   1.000
_cell.length_c   1.000
_cell.angle_alpha   90.00
_cell.angle_beta   90.00
_cell.angle_gamma   90.00
#
_symmetry.space_group_name_H-M   'P 1'
#
loop_
_entity.id
_entity.type
_entity.pdbx_description
1 polymer ?
#
loop_
_entity_poly.entity_id
_entity_poly.type
_entity_poly.pdbx_seq_one_letter_code
_entity_poly.pdbx_strand_id
1 'polypeptide(L)'
;MQVRSMDNVIVLKEKMLYVSRKYRCAVIKVTQAHLGREPFYELRIWDSFVKQGPNLKCVRQFHKHTRKGKIIYGPLCDNILHIK
;
A
#
# COMPACT_ATOMS: atom_id res chain seq x y z
N MET A 1 32.85 -11.64 -18.51
CA MET A 1 32.57 -11.63 -17.05
C MET A 1 31.10 -11.99 -16.88
N GLN A 2 30.79 -13.24 -16.54
CA GLN A 2 29.41 -13.66 -16.28
C GLN A 2 29.05 -13.27 -14.84
N VAL A 3 28.32 -12.17 -14.70
CA VAL A 3 27.66 -11.85 -13.43
C VAL A 3 26.35 -12.62 -13.42
N ARG A 4 26.29 -13.71 -12.63
CA ARG A 4 25.01 -14.34 -12.27
C ARG A 4 24.35 -13.46 -11.21
N SER A 5 23.45 -12.56 -11.61
CA SER A 5 22.52 -11.94 -10.67
C SER A 5 21.52 -13.03 -10.24
N MET A 6 21.62 -13.45 -8.99
CA MET A 6 20.58 -14.24 -8.31
C MET A 6 19.61 -13.29 -7.62
N ASP A 7 19.01 -12.35 -8.34
CA ASP A 7 18.00 -11.49 -7.76
C ASP A 7 16.62 -12.07 -8.10
N ASN A 8 15.96 -12.65 -7.09
CA ASN A 8 14.54 -13.00 -7.16
C ASN A 8 13.72 -11.71 -7.31
N VAL A 9 13.61 -11.17 -8.52
CA VAL A 9 12.83 -9.97 -8.82
C VAL A 9 11.35 -10.27 -8.54
N ILE A 10 10.84 -9.76 -7.42
CA ILE A 10 9.43 -9.87 -7.07
C ILE A 10 8.65 -8.82 -7.86
N VAL A 11 8.02 -9.25 -8.96
CA VAL A 11 7.11 -8.38 -9.72
C VAL A 11 5.77 -8.27 -8.99
N LEU A 12 5.47 -7.06 -8.53
CA LEU A 12 4.17 -6.71 -7.94
C LEU A 12 3.30 -6.03 -8.99
N LYS A 13 2.07 -6.53 -9.14
CA LYS A 13 1.02 -5.88 -9.93
C LYS A 13 0.02 -5.24 -8.97
N GLU A 14 -0.16 -3.93 -9.09
CA GLU A 14 -1.08 -3.16 -8.29
C GLU A 14 -2.36 -2.85 -9.09
N LYS A 15 -3.53 -3.03 -8.45
CA LYS A 15 -4.83 -2.64 -9.01
C LYS A 15 -5.55 -1.74 -8.01
N MET A 16 -5.87 -0.53 -8.43
CA MET A 16 -6.68 0.40 -7.64
C MET A 16 -8.14 -0.06 -7.64
N LEU A 17 -8.67 -0.40 -6.47
CA LEU A 17 -10.05 -0.87 -6.29
C LEU A 17 -11.00 0.26 -5.88
N TYR A 18 -10.47 1.25 -5.15
CA TYR A 18 -11.22 2.43 -4.72
C TYR A 18 -10.29 3.63 -4.63
N VAL A 19 -10.76 4.81 -5.01
CA VAL A 19 -10.07 6.08 -4.80
C VAL A 19 -11.05 7.15 -4.38
N SER A 20 -10.67 7.95 -3.40
CA SER A 20 -11.43 9.14 -3.00
C SER A 20 -10.54 10.35 -2.94
N ARG A 21 -10.79 11.34 -3.80
CA ARG A 21 -10.15 12.65 -3.71
C ARG A 21 -10.63 13.41 -2.47
N LYS A 22 -11.89 13.27 -2.08
CA LYS A 22 -12.46 13.91 -0.88
C LYS A 22 -11.81 13.40 0.41
N TYR A 23 -11.63 12.09 0.52
CA TYR A 23 -11.06 11.45 1.70
C TYR A 23 -9.58 11.09 1.57
N ARG A 24 -8.96 11.51 0.45
CA ARG A 24 -7.51 11.46 0.20
C ARG A 24 -6.92 10.08 0.44
N CYS A 25 -7.62 9.06 -0.05
CA CYS A 25 -7.30 7.66 0.21
C CYS A 25 -7.52 6.79 -1.04
N ALA A 26 -6.88 5.62 -1.06
CA ALA A 26 -7.09 4.59 -2.06
C ALA A 26 -7.00 3.20 -1.43
N VAL A 27 -7.81 2.27 -1.95
CA VAL A 27 -7.68 0.84 -1.66
C VAL A 27 -7.06 0.15 -2.86
N ILE A 28 -5.98 -0.56 -2.64
CA ILE A 28 -5.16 -1.18 -3.69
C ILE A 28 -5.09 -2.69 -3.43
N LYS A 29 -5.30 -3.50 -4.47
CA LYS A 29 -4.99 -4.93 -4.46
C LYS A 29 -3.59 -5.11 -5.01
N VAL A 30 -2.73 -5.81 -4.28
CA VAL A 30 -1.38 -6.14 -4.69
C VAL A 30 -1.29 -7.63 -4.95
N THR A 31 -0.84 -7.99 -6.15
CA THR A 31 -0.65 -9.38 -6.62
C THR A 31 0.81 -9.62 -6.95
N GLN A 32 1.38 -10.74 -6.49
CA GLN A 32 2.76 -11.13 -6.82
C GLN A 32 2.74 -12.08 -8.02
N ALA A 33 3.28 -11.65 -9.17
CA ALA A 33 3.07 -12.34 -10.44
C ALA A 33 3.76 -13.72 -10.53
N HIS A 34 4.76 -14.02 -9.69
CA HIS A 34 5.66 -15.17 -9.87
C HIS A 34 5.81 -16.11 -8.66
N LEU A 35 5.11 -15.84 -7.54
CA LEU A 35 5.34 -16.59 -6.29
C LEU A 35 4.11 -17.36 -5.79
N GLY A 36 3.00 -17.37 -6.53
CA GLY A 36 1.76 -18.05 -6.12
C GLY A 36 1.20 -17.56 -4.78
N ARG A 37 1.67 -16.40 -4.28
CA ARG A 37 1.22 -15.87 -3.00
C ARG A 37 -0.16 -15.25 -3.15
N GLU A 38 -0.98 -15.46 -2.12
CA GLU A 38 -2.27 -14.80 -2.00
C GLU A 38 -2.13 -13.29 -2.15
N PRO A 39 -3.03 -12.63 -2.89
CA PRO A 39 -3.05 -11.19 -2.97
C PRO A 39 -3.28 -10.59 -1.59
N PHE A 40 -2.66 -9.45 -1.35
CA PHE A 40 -2.95 -8.63 -0.18
C PHE A 40 -3.52 -7.29 -0.61
N TYR A 41 -4.06 -6.58 0.37
CA TYR A 41 -4.71 -5.30 0.14
C TYR A 41 -4.03 -4.23 0.98
N GLU A 42 -3.97 -3.04 0.43
CA GLU A 42 -3.45 -1.87 1.10
C GLU A 42 -4.51 -0.77 1.14
N LEU A 43 -4.53 -0.04 2.26
CA LEU A 43 -5.21 1.24 2.39
C LEU A 43 -4.15 2.33 2.43
N ARG A 44 -3.99 3.05 1.32
CA ARG A 44 -3.06 4.19 1.24
C ARG A 44 -3.83 5.48 1.47
N ILE A 45 -3.18 6.41 2.16
CA ILE A 45 -3.65 7.79 2.34
C ILE A 45 -2.59 8.75 1.80
N TRP A 46 -3.01 9.97 1.50
CA TRP A 46 -2.07 11.01 1.10
C TRP A 46 -1.16 11.36 2.27
N ASP A 47 0.08 11.73 1.97
CA ASP A 47 1.11 12.09 2.95
C ASP A 47 0.62 13.14 3.95
N SER A 48 -0.06 14.19 3.46
CA SER A 48 -0.64 15.25 4.29
C SER A 48 -1.71 14.79 5.29
N PHE A 49 -2.14 13.52 5.24
CA PHE A 49 -3.14 12.91 6.12
C PHE A 49 -2.54 11.85 7.06
N VAL A 50 -1.23 11.55 6.99
CA VAL A 50 -0.60 10.49 7.82
C VAL A 50 -0.84 10.72 9.32
N LYS A 51 -0.74 11.97 9.80
CA LYS A 51 -1.02 12.32 11.21
C LYS A 51 -2.48 12.11 11.63
N GLN A 52 -3.41 12.32 10.72
CA GLN A 52 -4.85 12.18 10.98
C GLN A 52 -5.33 10.73 10.81
N GLY A 53 -4.60 9.95 10.02
CA GLY A 53 -4.97 8.60 9.65
C GLY A 53 -6.09 8.53 8.61
N PRO A 54 -6.54 7.32 8.25
CA PRO A 54 -7.55 7.11 7.23
C PRO A 54 -8.95 7.48 7.71
N ASN A 55 -9.72 8.12 6.83
CA ASN A 55 -11.14 8.34 7.06
C ASN A 55 -11.90 7.00 7.19
N LEU A 56 -12.88 6.93 8.10
CA LEU A 56 -13.72 5.74 8.34
C LEU A 56 -14.37 5.19 7.07
N LYS A 57 -14.74 6.04 6.10
CA LYS A 57 -15.30 5.56 4.82
C LYS A 57 -14.28 4.77 4.00
N CYS A 58 -13.00 5.19 4.01
CA CYS A 58 -11.93 4.46 3.34
C CYS A 58 -11.66 3.13 4.04
N VAL A 59 -11.64 3.12 5.38
CA VAL A 59 -11.52 1.91 6.19
C VAL A 59 -12.64 0.92 5.87
N ARG A 60 -13.88 1.40 5.73
CA ARG A 60 -15.01 0.55 5.31
C ARG A 60 -14.82 -0.06 3.93
N GLN A 61 -14.30 0.70 2.96
CA GLN A 61 -13.99 0.15 1.62
C GLN A 61 -12.88 -0.90 1.69
N PHE A 62 -11.85 -0.66 2.50
CA PHE A 62 -10.77 -1.64 2.74
C PHE A 62 -11.31 -2.93 3.38
N HIS A 63 -12.19 -2.80 4.38
CA HIS A 63 -12.80 -3.92 5.09
C HIS A 63 -13.73 -4.80 4.24
N LYS A 64 -14.14 -4.36 3.04
CA LYS A 64 -14.83 -5.21 2.07
C LYS A 64 -13.92 -6.29 1.48
N HIS A 65 -12.60 -6.10 1.55
CA HIS A 65 -11.62 -7.01 0.95
C HIS A 65 -10.81 -7.78 1.98
N THR A 66 -10.50 -7.17 3.14
CA THR A 66 -9.79 -7.82 4.23
C THR A 66 -10.11 -7.18 5.57
N ARG A 67 -10.20 -7.99 6.63
CA ARG A 67 -10.29 -7.52 8.03
C ARG A 67 -8.92 -7.45 8.71
N LYS A 68 -7.88 -7.97 8.07
CA LYS A 68 -6.51 -8.03 8.58
C LYS A 68 -5.68 -6.94 7.91
N GLY A 69 -4.82 -6.31 8.70
CA GLY A 69 -3.86 -5.30 8.24
C GLY A 69 -2.94 -4.89 9.38
N LYS A 70 -1.86 -4.19 9.04
CA LYS A 70 -0.96 -3.55 10.00
C LYS A 70 -0.69 -2.12 9.54
N ILE A 71 -0.47 -1.23 10.50
CA ILE A 71 -0.06 0.14 10.22
C ILE A 71 1.42 0.10 9.84
N ILE A 72 1.78 0.62 8.66
CA ILE A 72 3.16 0.70 8.18
C ILE A 72 3.74 2.09 8.44
N TYR A 73 2.94 3.14 8.18
CA TYR A 73 3.33 4.53 8.41
C TYR A 73 2.56 5.08 9.61
N GLY A 74 3.30 5.46 10.65
CA GLY A 74 2.76 6.10 11.85
C GLY A 74 2.88 7.62 11.79
N PRO A 75 2.30 8.35 12.77
CA PRO A 75 2.38 9.82 12.83
C PRO A 75 3.79 10.40 12.94
N LEU A 76 4.77 9.57 13.33
CA LEU A 76 6.19 9.94 13.43
C LEU A 76 6.95 9.73 12.11
N CYS A 77 6.30 9.17 11.09
CA CYS A 77 6.86 9.01 9.75
C CYS A 77 6.76 10.31 8.95
N ASP A 78 7.11 11.45 9.56
CA ASP A 78 7.25 12.72 8.85
C ASP A 78 8.50 12.65 7.96
N ASN A 79 8.44 13.27 6.78
CA ASN A 79 9.60 13.49 5.90
C ASN A 79 10.27 12.24 5.28
N ILE A 80 9.52 11.17 4.97
CA ILE A 80 10.07 9.94 4.35
C ILE A 80 10.81 10.20 3.03
N LEU A 81 10.43 11.25 2.28
CA LEU A 81 11.02 11.59 0.98
C LEU A 81 12.13 12.65 1.05
N HIS A 82 12.59 13.07 2.24
CA HIS A 82 13.76 13.94 2.35
C HIS A 82 15.05 13.15 2.08
N ILE A 83 15.28 12.83 0.80
CA ILE A 83 16.62 12.58 0.28
C ILE A 83 17.32 13.94 0.25
N LYS A 84 18.36 14.10 1.07
CA LYS A 84 19.32 15.21 0.94
C LYS A 84 20.20 14.98 -0.28
#